data_AF-A0A812K457-F1
#
_entry.id   AF-A0A812K457-F1
#
_cell.length_a   1.000
_cell.length_b   1.000
_cell.length_c   1.000
_cell.angle_alpha   90.00
_cell.angle_beta   90.00
_cell.angle_gamma   90.00
#
_symmetry.space_group_name_H-M   'P 1'
#
loop_
_entity.id
_entity.type
_entity.pdbx_description
1 polymer ?
#
loop_
_entity_poly.entity_id
_entity_poly.type
_entity_poly.pdbx_seq_one_letter_code
_entity_poly.pdbx_strand_id
1 'polypeptide(L)'
;MVALGIELLALLLLSCAVPGRTSWLKTIDVAGFQRTLVQKMTKELLLVALDIDPDDNKRKIHEGIAMFDQTLHDMIEGSDAGDIVASPSQLITDKLEEVDDIWHVFEHVVLSNIDTISNMNGTALEELLQVIAEQSNELLSACGVVVGALSDVATLLGFATMGLQQDIAGRQRSYVQMMCKEALFVSLGINVAEHVEILKHTKLLFEASHEGIIVGDSYVGIPVLSSLCTLHQMREVTYSYHNFRPYVMDILNANSNAAGQAVAKRVVRDMMNTSETLFSSMVDAVQLFVNGSEDCDPRAKMVESDWLRYLENLGRLRLLIQQVSMFFAQVASDVEPAAGKVELTVLMAQASQMLRNLIEGSKAESIPAPPTQEIVLQLQHAWEDRSTQELVEDLERLLEAETARAGSSTQTAA
;
A
#
# COMPACT_ATOMS: atom_id res chain seq x y z
N MET A 1 45.74 45.82 1.18
CA MET A 1 44.68 45.87 2.21
C MET A 1 43.26 45.63 1.64
N VAL A 2 43.10 44.84 0.56
CA VAL A 2 41.78 44.44 0.02
C VAL A 2 41.71 42.94 -0.35
N ALA A 3 42.83 42.21 -0.35
CA ALA A 3 42.89 40.80 -0.78
C ALA A 3 42.71 39.76 0.35
N LEU A 4 42.40 40.20 1.58
CA LEU A 4 42.25 39.31 2.75
C LEU A 4 40.79 39.20 3.25
N GLY A 5 39.84 39.78 2.52
CA GLY A 5 38.43 39.85 2.92
C GLY A 5 37.46 38.95 2.16
N ILE A 6 37.91 38.23 1.12
CA ILE A 6 37.02 37.44 0.25
C ILE A 6 37.10 35.93 0.56
N GLU A 7 38.23 35.43 1.07
CA GLU A 7 38.35 34.01 1.45
C GLU A 7 37.74 33.67 2.81
N LEU A 8 37.49 34.67 3.68
CA LEU A 8 36.82 34.45 4.97
C LEU A 8 35.29 34.47 4.88
N LEU A 9 34.71 34.90 3.75
CA LEU A 9 33.26 34.89 3.52
C LEU A 9 32.75 33.54 2.95
N ALA A 10 33.66 32.67 2.50
CA ALA A 10 33.33 31.32 2.02
C ALA A 10 33.33 30.24 3.11
N LEU A 11 33.78 30.56 4.33
CA LEU A 11 33.84 29.63 5.47
C LEU A 11 32.72 29.84 6.52
N LEU A 12 31.76 30.71 6.22
CA LEU A 12 30.52 30.92 7.00
C LEU A 12 29.27 30.47 6.24
N LEU A 13 29.43 29.58 5.26
CA LEU A 13 28.34 28.69 4.90
C LEU A 13 28.21 27.70 6.05
N LEU A 14 27.21 27.94 6.90
CA LEU A 14 26.64 26.90 7.75
C LEU A 14 26.69 25.61 6.94
N SER A 15 27.39 24.61 7.48
CA SER A 15 27.12 23.23 7.14
C SER A 15 25.66 22.97 7.50
N CYS A 16 24.71 23.35 6.63
CA CYS A 16 23.46 22.64 6.56
C CYS A 16 23.85 21.23 6.15
N ALA A 17 24.06 20.38 7.15
CA ALA A 17 24.18 18.95 6.92
C ALA A 17 22.92 18.58 6.15
N VAL A 18 23.08 18.21 4.88
CA VAL A 18 21.96 17.73 4.07
C VAL A 18 21.38 16.54 4.83
N PRO A 19 20.09 16.57 5.22
CA PRO A 19 19.49 15.48 5.95
C PRO A 19 19.71 14.15 5.22
N GLY A 20 19.93 13.09 5.99
CA GLY A 20 20.15 11.76 5.41
C GLY A 20 18.94 11.31 4.59
N ARG A 21 19.17 10.37 3.68
CA ARG A 21 18.11 9.73 2.87
C ARG A 21 16.92 9.29 3.73
N THR A 22 17.19 8.62 4.85
CA THR A 22 16.16 8.08 5.74
C THR A 22 15.29 9.17 6.34
N SER A 23 15.85 10.29 6.79
CA SER A 23 15.10 11.45 7.31
C SER A 23 14.15 12.02 6.25
N TRP A 24 14.59 12.08 4.98
CA TRP A 24 13.73 12.51 3.87
C TRP A 24 12.57 11.55 3.60
N LEU A 25 12.86 10.25 3.53
CA LEU A 25 11.83 9.22 3.36
C LEU A 25 10.85 9.27 4.53
N LYS A 26 11.31 9.42 5.77
CA LYS A 26 10.46 9.58 6.94
C LYS A 26 9.58 10.83 6.86
N THR A 27 10.13 11.96 6.44
CA THR A 27 9.38 13.21 6.25
C THR A 27 8.27 13.03 5.21
N ILE A 28 8.56 12.37 4.08
CA ILE A 28 7.56 12.04 3.04
C ILE A 28 6.49 11.08 3.59
N ASP A 29 6.87 10.08 4.39
CA ASP A 29 5.93 9.14 5.00
C ASP A 29 4.95 9.85 5.93
N VAL A 30 5.49 10.69 6.82
CA VAL A 30 4.77 11.48 7.80
C VAL A 30 3.82 12.47 7.12
N ALA A 31 4.28 13.19 6.09
CA ALA A 31 3.43 14.02 5.23
C ALA A 31 2.33 13.20 4.54
N GLY A 32 2.71 12.02 4.02
CA GLY A 32 1.80 11.08 3.38
C GLY A 32 0.71 10.56 4.31
N PHE A 33 1.04 10.41 5.59
CA PHE A 33 0.15 9.93 6.64
C PHE A 33 -0.91 10.95 7.04
N GLN A 34 -0.68 12.25 6.81
CA GLN A 34 -1.71 13.30 6.99
C GLN A 34 -2.96 13.01 6.16
N ARG A 35 -2.79 12.57 4.91
CA ARG A 35 -3.90 12.09 4.05
C ARG A 35 -4.69 10.97 4.72
N THR A 36 -3.99 10.00 5.30
CA THR A 36 -4.60 8.87 6.00
C THR A 36 -5.38 9.32 7.22
N LEU A 37 -4.85 10.27 8.00
CA LEU A 37 -5.50 10.78 9.20
C LEU A 37 -6.83 11.45 8.89
N VAL A 38 -6.87 12.28 7.85
CA VAL A 38 -8.11 12.94 7.41
C VAL A 38 -9.19 11.92 7.08
N GLN A 39 -8.85 10.88 6.32
CA GLN A 39 -9.80 9.84 5.95
C GLN A 39 -10.24 9.00 7.16
N LYS A 40 -9.32 8.74 8.11
CA LYS A 40 -9.58 8.00 9.32
C LYS A 40 -10.49 8.76 10.29
N MET A 41 -10.24 10.04 10.52
CA MET A 41 -11.11 10.89 11.36
C MET A 41 -12.51 11.03 10.77
N THR A 42 -12.62 11.20 9.44
CA THR A 42 -13.95 11.20 8.79
C THR A 42 -14.65 9.86 8.96
N LYS A 43 -13.95 8.72 8.74
CA LYS A 43 -14.50 7.38 8.99
C LYS A 43 -15.01 7.24 10.43
N GLU A 44 -14.23 7.68 11.41
CA GLU A 44 -14.58 7.58 12.83
C GLU A 44 -15.79 8.46 13.18
N LEU A 45 -15.89 9.66 12.60
CA LEU A 45 -17.06 10.53 12.79
C LEU A 45 -18.34 9.90 12.21
N LEU A 46 -18.23 9.24 11.05
CA LEU A 46 -19.35 8.49 10.46
C LEU A 46 -19.75 7.27 11.30
N LEU A 47 -18.79 6.64 12.00
CA LEU A 47 -19.09 5.57 12.96
C LEU A 47 -19.84 6.12 14.17
N VAL A 48 -19.47 7.30 14.68
CA VAL A 48 -20.24 8.00 15.72
C VAL A 48 -21.65 8.32 15.24
N ALA A 49 -21.82 8.80 14.01
CA ALA A 49 -23.14 9.06 13.42
C ALA A 49 -24.02 7.81 13.32
N LEU A 50 -23.42 6.63 13.16
CA LEU A 50 -24.11 5.34 13.14
C LEU A 50 -24.28 4.70 14.53
N ASP A 51 -23.86 5.39 15.61
CA ASP A 51 -23.84 4.87 16.97
C ASP A 51 -23.03 3.56 17.11
N ILE A 52 -21.95 3.43 16.33
CA ILE A 52 -21.02 2.31 16.39
C ILE A 52 -19.82 2.73 17.23
N ASP A 53 -19.68 2.15 18.42
CA ASP A 53 -18.59 2.40 19.37
C ASP A 53 -18.25 3.90 19.53
N PRO A 54 -19.25 4.76 19.83
CA PRO A 54 -19.11 6.21 19.71
C PRO A 54 -18.01 6.78 20.61
N ASP A 55 -17.87 6.30 21.86
CA ASP A 55 -16.84 6.79 22.78
C ASP A 55 -15.42 6.48 22.30
N ASP A 56 -15.21 5.29 21.72
CA ASP A 56 -13.91 4.89 21.18
C ASP A 56 -13.56 5.70 19.93
N ASN A 57 -14.52 5.89 19.04
CA ASN A 57 -14.32 6.69 17.82
C ASN A 57 -14.11 8.18 18.15
N LYS A 58 -14.79 8.73 19.15
CA LYS A 58 -14.52 10.09 19.65
C LYS A 58 -13.10 10.26 20.16
N ARG A 59 -12.61 9.31 20.97
CA ARG A 59 -11.24 9.30 21.45
C ARG A 59 -10.24 9.25 20.28
N LYS A 60 -10.46 8.36 19.30
CA LYS A 60 -9.60 8.25 18.12
C LYS A 60 -9.57 9.51 17.26
N ILE A 61 -10.70 10.22 17.13
CA ILE A 61 -10.76 11.51 16.44
C ILE A 61 -9.87 12.54 17.16
N HIS A 62 -9.95 12.66 18.48
CA HIS A 62 -9.10 13.57 19.24
C HIS A 62 -7.61 13.21 19.14
N GLU A 63 -7.27 11.92 19.17
CA GLU A 63 -5.89 11.45 18.92
C GLU A 63 -5.43 11.79 17.50
N GLY A 64 -6.32 11.67 16.51
CA GLY A 64 -6.07 12.03 15.12
C GLY A 64 -5.81 13.52 14.94
N ILE A 65 -6.60 14.39 15.58
CA ILE A 65 -6.43 15.84 15.57
C ILE A 65 -5.06 16.21 16.16
N ALA A 66 -4.77 15.73 17.37
CA ALA A 66 -3.49 16.04 18.04
C ALA A 66 -2.28 15.57 17.22
N MET A 67 -2.39 14.41 16.55
CA MET A 67 -1.32 13.90 15.70
C MET A 67 -1.19 14.68 14.39
N PHE A 68 -2.30 15.15 13.82
CA PHE A 68 -2.28 16.01 12.62
C PHE A 68 -1.60 17.34 12.94
N ASP A 69 -2.03 18.03 14.00
CA ASP A 69 -1.46 19.30 14.47
C ASP A 69 0.05 19.21 14.69
N GLN A 70 0.47 18.22 15.49
CA GLN A 70 1.88 18.04 15.81
C GLN A 70 2.71 17.75 14.56
N THR A 71 2.17 16.93 13.66
CA THR A 71 2.89 16.58 12.43
C THR A 71 3.01 17.77 11.49
N LEU A 72 1.94 18.55 11.32
CA LEU A 72 1.96 19.73 10.48
C LEU A 72 2.98 20.75 10.99
N HIS A 73 3.00 20.97 12.30
CA HIS A 73 4.01 21.79 12.96
C HIS A 73 5.44 21.26 12.72
N ASP A 74 5.66 19.97 12.94
CA ASP A 74 6.98 19.34 12.74
C ASP A 74 7.45 19.41 11.27
N MET A 75 6.54 19.39 10.29
CA MET A 75 6.89 19.56 8.87
C MET A 75 7.28 21.00 8.51
N ILE A 76 6.73 21.99 9.23
CA ILE A 76 7.06 23.41 9.02
C ILE A 76 8.42 23.71 9.68
N GLU A 77 8.56 23.41 10.97
CA GLU A 77 9.71 23.81 11.79
C GLU A 77 10.85 22.78 11.80
N GLY A 78 10.57 21.53 11.46
CA GLY A 78 11.47 20.39 11.66
C GLY A 78 11.36 19.81 13.07
N SER A 79 11.76 18.55 13.23
CA SER A 79 11.73 17.86 14.52
C SER A 79 12.86 16.85 14.63
N ASP A 80 13.84 17.13 15.50
CA ASP A 80 14.95 16.20 15.79
C ASP A 80 14.43 14.91 16.44
N ALA A 81 13.43 15.00 17.31
CA ALA A 81 12.81 13.84 17.95
C ALA A 81 12.06 12.97 16.94
N GLY A 82 11.41 13.62 15.97
CA GLY A 82 10.70 12.98 14.88
C GLY A 82 11.59 12.53 13.73
N ASP A 83 12.86 12.96 13.65
CA ASP A 83 13.70 12.86 12.45
C ASP A 83 12.95 13.39 11.20
N ILE A 84 12.25 14.52 11.39
CA ILE A 84 11.46 15.21 10.37
C ILE A 84 12.26 16.42 9.89
N VAL A 85 12.45 16.49 8.58
CA VAL A 85 13.13 17.59 7.91
C VAL A 85 12.18 18.79 7.85
N ALA A 86 12.64 19.94 8.34
CA ALA A 86 11.92 21.21 8.20
C ALA A 86 11.63 21.54 6.73
N SER A 87 10.63 22.38 6.49
CA SER A 87 10.24 22.78 5.14
C SER A 87 11.46 23.28 4.34
N PRO A 88 11.79 22.66 3.20
CA PRO A 88 13.05 22.91 2.49
C PRO A 88 13.03 24.18 1.63
N SER A 89 11.86 24.83 1.49
CA SER A 89 11.71 26.03 0.68
C SER A 89 10.45 26.82 1.07
N GLN A 90 10.40 28.11 0.71
CA GLN A 90 9.20 28.92 0.89
C GLN A 90 8.00 28.31 0.14
N LEU A 91 8.19 27.76 -1.06
CA LEU A 91 7.12 27.14 -1.83
C LEU A 91 6.43 25.97 -1.09
N ILE A 92 7.19 25.16 -0.36
CA ILE A 92 6.62 24.06 0.43
C ILE A 92 6.00 24.59 1.72
N THR A 93 6.58 25.63 2.31
CA THR A 93 6.01 26.33 3.48
C THR A 93 4.65 26.91 3.14
N ASP A 94 4.52 27.63 2.03
CA ASP A 94 3.24 28.21 1.57
C ASP A 94 2.16 27.12 1.36
N LYS A 95 2.56 25.92 0.90
CA LYS A 95 1.65 24.77 0.74
C LYS A 95 1.24 24.14 2.08
N LEU A 96 2.14 24.13 3.06
CA LEU A 96 1.84 23.66 4.41
C LEU A 96 0.91 24.64 5.13
N GLU A 97 1.11 25.95 4.94
CA GLU A 97 0.19 26.99 5.43
C GLU A 97 -1.21 26.87 4.79
N GLU A 98 -1.29 26.59 3.47
CA GLU A 98 -2.57 26.28 2.81
C GLU A 98 -3.26 25.04 3.43
N VAL A 99 -2.48 24.00 3.77
CA VAL A 99 -3.00 22.83 4.49
C VAL A 99 -3.52 23.20 5.88
N ASP A 100 -2.80 24.06 6.62
CA ASP A 100 -3.17 24.54 7.95
C ASP A 100 -4.51 25.31 7.93
N ASP A 101 -4.67 26.21 6.96
CA ASP A 101 -5.91 26.98 6.78
C ASP A 101 -7.12 26.06 6.52
N ILE A 102 -6.98 25.08 5.62
CA ILE A 102 -8.05 24.11 5.31
C ILE A 102 -8.30 23.19 6.52
N TRP A 103 -7.24 22.77 7.19
CA TRP A 103 -7.30 21.90 8.36
C TRP A 103 -8.12 22.51 9.48
N HIS A 104 -7.89 23.77 9.84
CA HIS A 104 -8.66 24.43 10.90
C HIS A 104 -10.17 24.50 10.60
N VAL A 105 -10.57 24.63 9.34
CA VAL A 105 -12.00 24.57 8.98
C VAL A 105 -12.53 23.16 9.17
N PHE A 106 -11.81 22.14 8.72
CA PHE A 106 -12.20 20.74 8.90
C PHE A 106 -12.28 20.35 10.39
N GLU A 107 -11.24 20.66 11.16
CA GLU A 107 -11.15 20.43 12.60
C GLU A 107 -12.34 21.03 13.34
N HIS A 108 -12.65 22.31 13.06
CA HIS A 108 -13.78 23.00 13.67
C HIS A 108 -15.12 22.31 13.34
N VAL A 109 -15.33 21.90 12.08
CA VAL A 109 -16.57 21.19 11.67
C VAL A 109 -16.68 19.86 12.40
N VAL A 110 -15.59 19.10 12.54
CA VAL A 110 -15.58 17.83 13.26
C VAL A 110 -15.90 18.04 14.73
N LEU A 111 -15.14 18.89 15.43
CA LEU A 111 -15.27 19.11 16.88
C LEU A 111 -16.63 19.71 17.26
N SER A 112 -17.20 20.58 16.42
CA SER A 112 -18.50 21.20 16.70
C SER A 112 -19.67 20.22 16.63
N ASN A 113 -19.49 19.08 15.97
CA ASN A 113 -20.58 18.12 15.69
C ASN A 113 -20.36 16.74 16.31
N ILE A 114 -19.14 16.42 16.77
CA ILE A 114 -18.77 15.09 17.24
C ILE A 114 -19.70 14.54 18.36
N ASP A 115 -20.22 15.41 19.23
CA ASP A 115 -21.09 15.02 20.34
C ASP A 115 -22.58 14.94 19.98
N THR A 116 -23.00 15.62 18.92
CA THR A 116 -24.41 15.79 18.57
C THR A 116 -24.83 14.97 17.34
N ILE A 117 -23.87 14.55 16.51
CA ILE A 117 -24.12 13.94 15.20
C ILE A 117 -24.98 12.67 15.27
N SER A 118 -24.85 11.85 16.31
CA SER A 118 -25.65 10.63 16.51
C SER A 118 -27.15 10.92 16.75
N ASN A 119 -27.49 12.14 17.18
CA ASN A 119 -28.86 12.57 17.40
C ASN A 119 -29.46 13.30 16.18
N MET A 120 -28.64 13.58 15.16
CA MET A 120 -29.08 14.25 13.93
C MET A 120 -29.77 13.24 13.00
N ASN A 121 -30.72 13.72 12.20
CA ASN A 121 -31.42 12.90 11.22
C ASN A 121 -31.94 13.75 10.06
N GLY A 122 -32.41 13.07 9.01
CA GLY A 122 -32.98 13.71 7.82
C GLY A 122 -32.01 14.67 7.16
N THR A 123 -32.56 15.77 6.62
CA THR A 123 -31.82 16.75 5.84
C THR A 123 -30.67 17.41 6.60
N ALA A 124 -30.82 17.65 7.91
CA ALA A 124 -29.77 18.29 8.70
C ALA A 124 -28.51 17.41 8.83
N LEU A 125 -28.70 16.09 8.98
CA LEU A 125 -27.58 15.14 8.97
C LEU A 125 -26.95 15.05 7.58
N GLU A 126 -27.78 15.00 6.53
CA GLU A 126 -27.32 14.93 5.14
C GLU A 126 -26.47 16.13 4.73
N GLU A 127 -26.92 17.35 5.02
CA GLU A 127 -26.19 18.59 4.74
C GLU A 127 -24.84 18.63 5.48
N LEU A 128 -24.82 18.27 6.77
CA LEU A 128 -23.58 18.22 7.55
C LEU A 128 -22.59 17.19 6.99
N LEU A 129 -23.07 15.98 6.69
CA LEU A 129 -22.23 14.90 6.18
C LEU A 129 -21.67 15.22 4.79
N GLN A 130 -22.42 15.93 3.95
CA GLN A 130 -21.92 16.44 2.68
C GLN A 130 -20.79 17.46 2.88
N VAL A 131 -20.97 18.43 3.78
CA VAL A 131 -19.91 19.41 4.12
C VAL A 131 -18.65 18.69 4.62
N ILE A 132 -18.80 17.70 5.50
CA ILE A 132 -17.67 16.89 5.98
C ILE A 132 -16.98 16.16 4.83
N ALA A 133 -17.73 15.59 3.89
CA ALA A 133 -17.18 14.91 2.73
C ALA A 133 -16.37 15.85 1.83
N GLU A 134 -16.90 17.04 1.55
CA GLU A 134 -16.26 18.08 0.74
C GLU A 134 -14.96 18.57 1.40
N GLN A 135 -15.00 18.96 2.67
CA GLN A 135 -13.81 19.43 3.41
C GLN A 135 -12.75 18.33 3.55
N SER A 136 -13.17 17.08 3.77
CA SER A 136 -12.25 15.94 3.85
C SER A 136 -11.53 15.70 2.52
N ASN A 137 -12.21 15.89 1.38
CA ASN A 137 -11.64 15.71 0.06
C ASN A 137 -10.70 16.87 -0.33
N GLU A 138 -11.06 18.10 0.02
CA GLU A 138 -10.20 19.26 -0.19
C GLU A 138 -8.88 19.12 0.59
N LEU A 139 -8.97 18.79 1.89
CA LEU A 139 -7.79 18.60 2.73
C LEU A 139 -6.93 17.41 2.28
N LEU A 140 -7.56 16.30 1.85
CA LEU A 140 -6.86 15.16 1.26
C LEU A 140 -6.03 15.57 0.03
N SER A 141 -6.61 16.40 -0.84
CA SER A 141 -5.96 16.92 -2.04
C SER A 141 -4.77 17.82 -1.67
N ALA A 142 -4.97 18.77 -0.75
CA ALA A 142 -3.93 19.69 -0.28
C ALA A 142 -2.74 18.94 0.33
N CYS A 143 -3.00 17.95 1.20
CA CYS A 143 -1.96 17.07 1.74
C CYS A 143 -1.23 16.30 0.63
N GLY A 144 -1.94 15.84 -0.41
CA GLY A 144 -1.35 15.18 -1.56
C GLY A 144 -0.39 16.06 -2.36
N VAL A 145 -0.71 17.34 -2.49
CA VAL A 145 0.14 18.34 -3.15
C VAL A 145 1.47 18.54 -2.39
N VAL A 146 1.43 18.59 -1.05
CA VAL A 146 2.63 18.68 -0.21
C VAL A 146 3.52 17.45 -0.40
N VAL A 147 2.96 16.24 -0.37
CA VAL A 147 3.71 14.99 -0.56
C VAL A 147 4.38 14.94 -1.94
N GLY A 148 3.66 15.36 -2.98
CA GLY A 148 4.23 15.47 -4.33
C GLY A 148 5.42 16.42 -4.38
N ALA A 149 5.28 17.62 -3.81
CA ALA A 149 6.36 18.60 -3.76
C ALA A 149 7.59 18.09 -2.97
N LEU A 150 7.39 17.41 -1.84
CA LEU A 150 8.47 16.79 -1.08
C LEU A 150 9.16 15.66 -1.86
N SER A 151 8.39 14.85 -2.59
CA SER A 151 8.92 13.76 -3.42
C SER A 151 9.74 14.30 -4.61
N ASP A 152 9.31 15.42 -5.20
CA ASP A 152 10.05 16.11 -6.26
C ASP A 152 11.39 16.64 -5.74
N VAL A 153 11.40 17.25 -4.54
CA VAL A 153 12.65 17.70 -3.89
C VAL A 153 13.57 16.52 -3.59
N ALA A 154 13.05 15.42 -3.03
CA ALA A 154 13.85 14.23 -2.77
C ALA A 154 14.44 13.64 -4.07
N THR A 155 13.71 13.71 -5.18
CA THR A 155 14.19 13.32 -6.51
C THR A 155 15.35 14.20 -6.97
N LEU A 156 15.24 15.52 -6.82
CA LEU A 156 16.31 16.48 -7.14
C LEU A 156 17.58 16.24 -6.31
N LEU A 157 17.42 15.75 -5.08
CA LEU A 157 18.54 15.36 -4.19
C LEU A 157 19.14 13.99 -4.50
N GLY A 158 18.59 13.26 -5.48
CA GLY A 158 19.11 11.95 -5.92
C GLY A 158 18.45 10.73 -5.29
N PHE A 159 17.28 10.86 -4.65
CA PHE A 159 16.56 9.76 -3.98
C PHE A 159 15.41 9.16 -4.82
N ALA A 160 15.42 9.39 -6.14
CA ALA A 160 14.30 9.25 -7.08
C ALA A 160 13.42 7.97 -6.98
N THR A 161 14.01 6.77 -6.87
CA THR A 161 13.24 5.52 -7.03
C THR A 161 12.54 5.04 -5.76
N MET A 162 13.06 5.38 -4.58
CA MET A 162 12.42 4.98 -3.32
C MET A 162 11.25 5.89 -2.95
N GLY A 163 11.35 7.20 -3.25
CA GLY A 163 10.27 8.15 -2.95
C GLY A 163 8.96 7.78 -3.65
N LEU A 164 9.02 7.33 -4.91
CA LEU A 164 7.84 6.92 -5.67
C LEU A 164 7.18 5.65 -5.11
N GLN A 165 7.94 4.56 -4.90
CA GLN A 165 7.39 3.32 -4.33
C GLN A 165 6.82 3.55 -2.93
N GLN A 166 7.51 4.36 -2.12
CA GLN A 166 7.04 4.75 -0.80
C GLN A 166 5.76 5.57 -0.86
N ASP A 167 5.62 6.56 -1.76
CA ASP A 167 4.36 7.30 -1.89
C ASP A 167 3.22 6.38 -2.34
N ILE A 168 3.47 5.48 -3.29
CA ILE A 168 2.44 4.53 -3.73
C ILE A 168 2.02 3.59 -2.59
N ALA A 169 2.97 3.07 -1.81
CA ALA A 169 2.68 2.30 -0.61
C ALA A 169 1.94 3.14 0.44
N GLY A 170 2.37 4.38 0.67
CA GLY A 170 1.74 5.33 1.59
C GLY A 170 0.28 5.62 1.24
N ARG A 171 -0.03 5.79 -0.05
CA ARG A 171 -1.40 5.99 -0.56
C ARG A 171 -2.30 4.80 -0.31
N GLN A 172 -1.77 3.57 -0.35
CA GLN A 172 -2.57 2.37 -0.07
C GLN A 172 -3.19 2.40 1.33
N ARG A 173 -2.50 2.96 2.34
CA ARG A 173 -3.09 3.17 3.69
C ARG A 173 -4.33 4.06 3.63
N SER A 174 -4.23 5.17 2.90
CA SER A 174 -5.35 6.09 2.69
C SER A 174 -6.49 5.42 1.94
N TYR A 175 -6.21 4.65 0.89
CA TYR A 175 -7.25 3.95 0.12
C TYR A 175 -8.05 2.96 0.98
N VAL A 176 -7.41 2.27 1.94
CA VAL A 176 -8.13 1.40 2.90
C VAL A 176 -9.13 2.19 3.73
N GLN A 177 -8.71 3.34 4.27
CA GLN A 177 -9.60 4.21 5.05
C GLN A 177 -10.68 4.86 4.18
N MET A 178 -10.35 5.26 2.95
CA MET A 178 -11.31 5.79 1.97
C MET A 178 -12.39 4.76 1.64
N MET A 179 -12.03 3.51 1.32
CA MET A 179 -13.02 2.45 1.06
C MET A 179 -13.97 2.26 2.24
N CYS A 180 -13.45 2.34 3.47
CA CYS A 180 -14.27 2.29 4.68
C CYS A 180 -15.21 3.49 4.81
N LYS A 181 -14.68 4.71 4.62
CA LYS A 181 -15.42 5.97 4.66
C LYS A 181 -16.55 5.99 3.64
N GLU A 182 -16.28 5.61 2.38
CA GLU A 182 -17.29 5.57 1.33
C GLU A 182 -18.40 4.53 1.63
N ALA A 183 -18.03 3.35 2.16
CA ALA A 183 -19.02 2.36 2.58
C ALA A 183 -19.92 2.87 3.72
N LEU A 184 -19.38 3.70 4.63
CA LEU A 184 -20.15 4.32 5.71
C LEU A 184 -21.12 5.40 5.19
N PHE A 185 -20.69 6.24 4.23
CA PHE A 185 -21.60 7.17 3.55
C PHE A 185 -22.75 6.42 2.84
N VAL A 186 -22.42 5.34 2.12
CA VAL A 186 -23.44 4.47 1.49
C VAL A 186 -24.39 3.87 2.52
N SER A 187 -23.87 3.42 3.67
CA SER A 187 -24.68 2.90 4.79
C SER A 187 -25.65 3.97 5.34
N LEU A 188 -25.16 5.20 5.53
CA LEU A 188 -25.98 6.33 5.99
C LEU A 188 -27.00 6.78 4.95
N GLY A 189 -26.83 6.39 3.68
CA GLY A 189 -27.74 6.74 2.59
C GLY A 189 -27.44 8.10 1.96
N ILE A 190 -26.27 8.67 2.25
CA ILE A 190 -25.83 9.95 1.72
C ILE A 190 -25.26 9.70 0.32
N ASN A 191 -25.72 10.45 -0.68
CA ASN A 191 -25.23 10.44 -2.07
C ASN A 191 -24.81 9.05 -2.59
N VAL A 192 -25.66 8.03 -2.36
CA VAL A 192 -25.28 6.61 -2.49
C VAL A 192 -24.61 6.29 -3.84
N ALA A 193 -25.16 6.81 -4.94
CA ALA A 193 -24.60 6.57 -6.27
C ALA A 193 -23.17 7.11 -6.42
N GLU A 194 -22.92 8.30 -5.90
CA GLU A 194 -21.60 8.94 -5.96
C GLU A 194 -20.59 8.17 -5.10
N HIS A 195 -20.93 7.88 -3.84
CA HIS A 195 -20.03 7.15 -2.95
C HIS A 195 -19.77 5.70 -3.40
N VAL A 196 -20.73 5.05 -4.09
CA VAL A 196 -20.48 3.74 -4.74
C VAL A 196 -19.46 3.85 -5.87
N GLU A 197 -19.53 4.90 -6.70
CA GLU A 197 -18.53 5.12 -7.76
C GLU A 197 -17.15 5.48 -7.19
N ILE A 198 -17.09 6.31 -6.14
CA ILE A 198 -15.82 6.61 -5.44
C ILE A 198 -15.25 5.35 -4.79
N LEU A 199 -16.07 4.51 -4.15
CA LEU A 199 -15.66 3.23 -3.58
C LEU A 199 -15.06 2.31 -4.64
N LYS A 200 -15.73 2.20 -5.79
CA LYS A 200 -15.25 1.41 -6.93
C LYS A 200 -13.93 1.95 -7.47
N HIS A 201 -13.80 3.25 -7.65
CA HIS A 201 -12.57 3.88 -8.12
C HIS A 201 -11.41 3.66 -7.13
N THR A 202 -11.65 3.87 -5.84
CA THR A 202 -10.67 3.67 -4.77
C THR A 202 -10.21 2.21 -4.71
N LYS A 203 -11.13 1.25 -4.84
CA LYS A 203 -10.81 -0.18 -4.94
C LYS A 203 -9.84 -0.45 -6.10
N LEU A 204 -10.13 0.09 -7.28
CA LEU A 204 -9.28 -0.10 -8.47
C LEU A 204 -7.91 0.56 -8.31
N LEU A 205 -7.86 1.76 -7.71
CA LEU A 205 -6.58 2.42 -7.39
C LEU A 205 -5.75 1.61 -6.41
N PHE A 206 -6.37 1.05 -5.36
CA PHE A 206 -5.67 0.15 -4.43
C PHE A 206 -5.12 -1.07 -5.15
N GLU A 207 -5.95 -1.81 -5.89
CA GLU A 207 -5.53 -3.03 -6.60
C GLU A 207 -4.40 -2.74 -7.60
N ALA A 208 -4.53 -1.70 -8.42
CA ALA A 208 -3.52 -1.33 -9.40
C ALA A 208 -2.22 -0.84 -8.75
N SER A 209 -2.31 -0.04 -7.67
CA SER A 209 -1.14 0.42 -6.92
C SER A 209 -0.41 -0.75 -6.26
N HIS A 210 -1.16 -1.66 -5.68
CA HIS A 210 -0.65 -2.83 -4.99
C HIS A 210 0.07 -3.78 -5.95
N GLU A 211 -0.56 -4.09 -7.09
CA GLU A 211 0.08 -4.89 -8.15
C GLU A 211 1.31 -4.18 -8.71
N GLY A 212 1.20 -2.89 -9.03
CA GLY A 212 2.26 -2.11 -9.64
C GLY A 212 3.52 -2.01 -8.79
N ILE A 213 3.41 -1.89 -7.46
CA ILE A 213 4.62 -1.85 -6.61
C ILE A 213 5.27 -3.21 -6.42
N ILE A 214 4.55 -4.32 -6.60
CA ILE A 214 5.11 -5.67 -6.50
C ILE A 214 5.78 -6.05 -7.83
N VAL A 215 5.04 -5.91 -8.94
CA VAL A 215 5.47 -6.35 -10.27
C VAL A 215 6.40 -5.33 -10.94
N GLY A 216 6.36 -4.07 -10.53
CA GLY A 216 7.05 -2.98 -11.20
C GLY A 216 6.36 -2.54 -12.50
N ASP A 217 6.72 -1.35 -12.95
CA ASP A 217 6.37 -0.78 -14.24
C ASP A 217 7.50 0.16 -14.70
N SER A 218 8.30 -0.31 -15.66
CA SER A 218 9.45 0.43 -16.17
C SER A 218 9.06 1.69 -16.96
N TYR A 219 7.84 1.77 -17.49
CA TYR A 219 7.36 2.94 -18.23
C TYR A 219 7.13 4.12 -17.30
N VAL A 220 6.61 3.88 -16.09
CA VAL A 220 6.42 4.92 -15.06
C VAL A 220 7.54 4.94 -14.00
N GLY A 221 8.60 4.15 -14.19
CA GLY A 221 9.78 4.16 -13.32
C GLY A 221 9.60 3.47 -11.96
N ILE A 222 8.61 2.57 -11.84
CA ILE A 222 8.42 1.74 -10.64
C ILE A 222 9.26 0.46 -10.81
N PRO A 223 10.28 0.22 -9.99
CA PRO A 223 11.05 -1.03 -10.07
C PRO A 223 10.26 -2.21 -9.50
N VAL A 224 10.62 -3.42 -9.93
CA VAL A 224 10.11 -4.68 -9.33
C VAL A 224 10.49 -4.74 -7.86
N LEU A 225 9.60 -5.21 -6.99
CA LEU A 225 9.89 -5.36 -5.57
C LEU A 225 10.77 -6.59 -5.31
N SER A 226 12.07 -6.39 -5.14
CA SER A 226 13.03 -7.48 -4.95
C SER A 226 13.38 -7.78 -3.48
N SER A 227 13.14 -6.85 -2.55
CA SER A 227 13.47 -7.09 -1.13
C SER A 227 12.61 -8.22 -0.55
N LEU A 228 13.27 -9.29 -0.07
CA LEU A 228 12.63 -10.44 0.56
C LEU A 228 11.65 -10.01 1.66
N CYS A 229 12.09 -9.15 2.58
CA CYS A 229 11.30 -8.78 3.74
C CYS A 229 10.08 -7.95 3.35
N THR A 230 10.26 -6.96 2.48
CA THR A 230 9.16 -6.15 1.98
C THR A 230 8.18 -7.00 1.17
N LEU A 231 8.65 -7.95 0.36
CA LEU A 231 7.79 -8.86 -0.40
C LEU A 231 6.96 -9.77 0.51
N HIS A 232 7.55 -10.32 1.58
CA HIS A 232 6.81 -11.09 2.58
C HIS A 232 5.76 -10.25 3.30
N GLN A 233 6.07 -8.99 3.61
CA GLN A 233 5.08 -8.10 4.21
C GLN A 233 3.97 -7.73 3.21
N MET A 234 4.30 -7.51 1.94
CA MET A 234 3.32 -7.27 0.88
C MET A 234 2.37 -8.47 0.69
N ARG A 235 2.86 -9.70 0.86
CA ARG A 235 2.00 -10.90 0.93
C ARG A 235 0.98 -10.84 2.05
N GLU A 236 1.35 -10.30 3.22
CA GLU A 236 0.42 -10.10 4.34
C GLU A 236 -0.65 -9.06 4.00
N VAL A 237 -0.28 -8.01 3.26
CA VAL A 237 -1.22 -7.02 2.73
C VAL A 237 -2.18 -7.69 1.73
N THR A 238 -1.68 -8.47 0.77
CA THR A 238 -2.51 -9.23 -0.19
C THR A 238 -3.51 -10.14 0.50
N TYR A 239 -3.05 -10.89 1.50
CA TYR A 239 -3.92 -11.79 2.26
C TYR A 239 -4.98 -11.03 3.05
N SER A 240 -4.60 -9.95 3.73
CA SER A 240 -5.54 -9.11 4.47
C SER A 240 -6.56 -8.46 3.55
N TYR A 241 -6.12 -8.02 2.36
CA TYR A 241 -7.00 -7.47 1.34
C TYR A 241 -7.96 -8.51 0.77
N HIS A 242 -7.51 -9.75 0.56
CA HIS A 242 -8.37 -10.85 0.13
C HIS A 242 -9.55 -11.07 1.09
N ASN A 243 -9.34 -10.92 2.40
CA ASN A 243 -10.39 -11.03 3.40
C ASN A 243 -11.30 -9.78 3.48
N PHE A 244 -10.75 -8.60 3.22
CA PHE A 244 -11.47 -7.33 3.23
C PHE A 244 -12.33 -7.10 1.97
N ARG A 245 -11.80 -7.47 0.80
CA ARG A 245 -12.37 -7.20 -0.52
C ARG A 245 -13.82 -7.69 -0.71
N PRO A 246 -14.25 -8.86 -0.19
CA PRO A 246 -15.63 -9.32 -0.31
C PRO A 246 -16.66 -8.30 0.20
N TYR A 247 -16.39 -7.60 1.31
CA TYR A 247 -17.31 -6.59 1.84
C TYR A 247 -17.50 -5.40 0.90
N VAL A 248 -16.42 -4.95 0.27
CA VAL A 248 -16.47 -3.92 -0.77
C VAL A 248 -17.27 -4.43 -1.97
N MET A 249 -16.98 -5.64 -2.43
CA MET A 249 -17.67 -6.23 -3.59
C MET A 249 -19.16 -6.44 -3.34
N ASP A 250 -19.57 -6.82 -2.13
CA ASP A 250 -20.98 -6.96 -1.75
C ASP A 250 -21.75 -5.64 -1.98
N ILE A 251 -21.17 -4.51 -1.58
CA ILE A 251 -21.76 -3.19 -1.80
C ILE A 251 -21.79 -2.85 -3.30
N LEU A 252 -20.68 -3.05 -4.01
CA LEU A 252 -20.55 -2.73 -5.43
C LEU A 252 -21.44 -3.59 -6.34
N ASN A 253 -21.77 -4.81 -5.93
CA ASN A 253 -22.61 -5.75 -6.68
C ASN A 253 -24.11 -5.50 -6.47
N ALA A 254 -24.50 -4.56 -5.61
CA ALA A 254 -25.89 -4.22 -5.41
C ALA A 254 -26.50 -3.61 -6.69
N ASN A 255 -27.72 -4.02 -7.01
CA ASN A 255 -28.38 -3.66 -8.27
C ASN A 255 -29.12 -2.30 -8.24
N SER A 256 -29.09 -1.59 -7.12
CA SER A 256 -29.74 -0.29 -6.92
C SER A 256 -29.17 0.42 -5.69
N ASN A 257 -29.36 1.74 -5.59
CA ASN A 257 -28.92 2.52 -4.43
C ASN A 257 -29.53 2.02 -3.11
N ALA A 258 -30.82 1.68 -3.12
CA ALA A 258 -31.50 1.15 -1.93
C ALA A 258 -30.92 -0.21 -1.50
N ALA A 259 -30.62 -1.09 -2.46
CA ALA A 259 -29.96 -2.37 -2.17
C ALA A 259 -28.52 -2.15 -1.68
N GLY A 260 -27.77 -1.22 -2.29
CA GLY A 260 -26.40 -0.90 -1.89
C GLY A 260 -26.32 -0.37 -0.46
N GLN A 261 -27.22 0.55 -0.10
CA GLN A 261 -27.36 1.02 1.28
C GLN A 261 -27.70 -0.12 2.25
N ALA A 262 -28.66 -0.97 1.91
CA ALA A 262 -29.05 -2.09 2.77
C ALA A 262 -27.91 -3.10 2.98
N VAL A 263 -27.13 -3.37 1.93
CA VAL A 263 -25.94 -4.21 2.01
C VAL A 263 -24.86 -3.54 2.87
N ALA A 264 -24.57 -2.25 2.63
CA ALA A 264 -23.59 -1.50 3.42
C ALA A 264 -23.92 -1.53 4.91
N LYS A 265 -25.17 -1.22 5.31
CA LYS A 265 -25.63 -1.30 6.70
C LYS A 265 -25.36 -2.65 7.36
N ARG A 266 -25.47 -3.74 6.59
CA ARG A 266 -25.22 -5.10 7.08
C ARG A 266 -23.73 -5.36 7.28
N VAL A 267 -22.88 -4.92 6.36
CA VAL A 267 -21.46 -5.34 6.31
C VAL A 267 -20.47 -4.37 6.97
N VAL A 268 -20.85 -3.10 7.19
CA VAL A 268 -19.89 -2.07 7.64
C VAL A 268 -19.17 -2.43 8.94
N ARG A 269 -19.82 -3.08 9.90
CA ARG A 269 -19.17 -3.48 11.17
C ARG A 269 -18.05 -4.49 10.94
N ASP A 270 -18.32 -5.54 10.18
CA ASP A 270 -17.32 -6.58 9.87
C ASP A 270 -16.22 -6.04 8.96
N MET A 271 -16.59 -5.15 8.03
CA MET A 271 -15.67 -4.42 7.17
C MET A 271 -14.69 -3.56 7.98
N MET A 272 -15.17 -2.81 9.01
CA MET A 272 -14.29 -2.02 9.88
C MET A 272 -13.33 -2.90 10.68
N ASN A 273 -13.82 -4.01 11.25
CA ASN A 273 -12.98 -4.92 12.01
C ASN A 273 -11.87 -5.54 11.14
N THR A 274 -12.21 -5.92 9.90
CA THR A 274 -11.25 -6.51 8.96
C THR A 274 -10.28 -5.47 8.41
N SER A 275 -10.72 -4.22 8.25
CA SER A 275 -9.88 -3.15 7.67
C SER A 275 -8.74 -2.74 8.59
N GLU A 276 -8.88 -2.85 9.92
CA GLU A 276 -7.80 -2.53 10.86
C GLU A 276 -6.58 -3.46 10.66
N THR A 277 -6.80 -4.75 10.37
CA THR A 277 -5.70 -5.69 10.08
C THR A 277 -5.00 -5.34 8.77
N LEU A 278 -5.79 -5.05 7.71
CA LEU A 278 -5.23 -4.61 6.43
C LEU A 278 -4.46 -3.30 6.55
N PHE A 279 -5.00 -2.34 7.31
CA PHE A 279 -4.37 -1.06 7.57
C PHE A 279 -3.04 -1.22 8.31
N SER A 280 -3.02 -2.00 9.40
CA SER A 280 -1.79 -2.28 10.16
C SER A 280 -0.74 -2.94 9.27
N SER A 281 -1.12 -3.94 8.47
CA SER A 281 -0.22 -4.62 7.55
C SER A 281 0.40 -3.65 6.53
N MET A 282 -0.38 -2.66 6.07
CA MET A 282 0.12 -1.63 5.16
C MET A 282 1.02 -0.60 5.86
N VAL A 283 0.75 -0.27 7.13
CA VAL A 283 1.66 0.56 7.94
C VAL A 283 3.03 -0.11 8.08
N ASP A 284 3.05 -1.40 8.40
CA ASP A 284 4.28 -2.20 8.51
C ASP A 284 5.03 -2.25 7.16
N ALA A 285 4.30 -2.43 6.05
CA ALA A 285 4.89 -2.43 4.72
C ALA A 285 5.55 -1.08 4.38
N VAL A 286 4.90 0.05 4.69
CA VAL A 286 5.48 1.38 4.45
C VAL A 286 6.76 1.57 5.25
N GLN A 287 6.82 1.10 6.51
CA GLN A 287 8.04 1.19 7.30
C GLN A 287 9.22 0.42 6.67
N LEU A 288 8.95 -0.72 6.02
CA LEU A 288 9.97 -1.45 5.26
C LEU A 288 10.44 -0.69 4.02
N PHE A 289 9.56 0.06 3.35
CA PHE A 289 9.95 0.95 2.24
C PHE A 289 10.78 2.17 2.72
N VAL A 290 10.49 2.71 3.91
CA VAL A 290 11.19 3.87 4.48
C VAL A 290 12.57 3.51 5.02
N ASN A 291 12.63 2.51 5.90
CA ASN A 291 13.85 2.18 6.63
C ASN A 291 14.73 1.17 5.87
N GLY A 292 14.11 0.34 5.02
CA GLY A 292 14.72 -0.90 4.59
C GLY A 292 14.84 -1.90 5.74
N SER A 293 14.77 -3.20 5.45
CA SER A 293 15.18 -4.22 6.41
C SER A 293 15.56 -5.50 5.68
N GLU A 294 16.66 -6.11 6.11
CA GLU A 294 17.05 -7.48 5.76
C GLU A 294 16.84 -8.45 6.94
N ASP A 295 16.34 -7.97 8.08
CA ASP A 295 16.25 -8.73 9.34
C ASP A 295 15.05 -9.69 9.41
N CYS A 296 14.36 -9.93 8.30
CA CYS A 296 13.41 -11.03 8.25
C CYS A 296 14.15 -12.35 8.05
N ASP A 297 13.76 -13.37 8.82
CA ASP A 297 14.20 -14.75 8.60
C ASP A 297 12.98 -15.65 8.29
N PRO A 298 12.45 -15.61 7.06
CA PRO A 298 11.37 -16.51 6.67
C PRO A 298 11.80 -17.97 6.67
N ARG A 299 13.07 -18.24 6.33
CA ARG A 299 13.63 -19.60 6.28
C ARG A 299 13.52 -20.30 7.63
N ALA A 300 13.87 -19.64 8.73
CA ALA A 300 13.76 -20.23 10.06
C ALA A 300 12.31 -20.52 10.49
N LYS A 301 11.33 -19.87 9.85
CA LYS A 301 9.89 -20.09 10.12
C LYS A 301 9.28 -21.19 9.26
N MET A 302 9.96 -21.66 8.21
CA MET A 302 9.46 -22.71 7.34
C MET A 302 9.57 -24.09 7.99
N VAL A 303 8.46 -24.82 8.00
CA VAL A 303 8.45 -26.23 8.39
C VAL A 303 8.56 -27.15 7.16
N GLU A 304 8.81 -28.44 7.37
CA GLU A 304 8.94 -29.43 6.28
C GLU A 304 7.76 -29.40 5.30
N SER A 305 6.53 -29.25 5.78
CA SER A 305 5.35 -29.15 4.92
C SER A 305 5.35 -27.92 4.02
N ASP A 306 5.98 -26.82 4.44
CA ASP A 306 6.07 -25.62 3.62
C ASP A 306 7.06 -25.84 2.48
N TRP A 307 8.22 -26.44 2.77
CA TRP A 307 9.18 -26.82 1.72
C TRP A 307 8.56 -27.74 0.67
N LEU A 308 7.83 -28.78 1.11
CA LEU A 308 7.14 -29.69 0.19
C LEU A 308 6.10 -28.99 -0.68
N ARG A 309 5.28 -28.09 -0.09
CA ARG A 309 4.31 -27.30 -0.86
C ARG A 309 4.99 -26.36 -1.85
N TYR A 310 6.11 -25.76 -1.47
CA TYR A 310 6.87 -24.87 -2.35
C TYR A 310 7.40 -25.62 -3.57
N LEU A 311 8.01 -26.80 -3.36
CA LEU A 311 8.48 -27.69 -4.43
C LEU A 311 7.34 -28.20 -5.31
N GLU A 312 6.19 -28.54 -4.71
CA GLU A 312 5.01 -28.97 -5.47
C GLU A 312 4.53 -27.86 -6.42
N ASN A 313 4.46 -26.61 -5.94
CA ASN A 313 4.01 -25.48 -6.77
C ASN A 313 5.03 -25.12 -7.86
N LEU A 314 6.34 -25.25 -7.60
CA LEU A 314 7.37 -25.15 -8.65
C LEU A 314 7.19 -26.24 -9.72
N GLY A 315 6.94 -27.49 -9.31
CA GLY A 315 6.65 -28.59 -10.24
C GLY A 315 5.40 -28.34 -11.08
N ARG A 316 4.35 -27.74 -10.48
CA ARG A 316 3.14 -27.31 -11.21
C ARG A 316 3.44 -26.19 -12.21
N LEU A 317 4.23 -25.18 -11.83
CA LEU A 317 4.66 -24.14 -12.75
C LEU A 317 5.40 -24.73 -13.96
N ARG A 318 6.33 -25.66 -13.71
CA ARG A 318 7.06 -26.37 -14.77
C ARG A 318 6.13 -27.10 -15.72
N LEU A 319 5.13 -27.82 -15.20
CA LEU A 319 4.14 -28.51 -16.03
C LEU A 319 3.34 -27.51 -16.89
N LEU A 320 2.88 -26.40 -16.31
CA LEU A 320 2.18 -25.35 -17.05
C LEU A 320 3.03 -24.77 -18.17
N ILE A 321 4.30 -24.47 -17.92
CA ILE A 321 5.24 -23.97 -18.93
C ILE A 321 5.43 -25.00 -20.07
N GLN A 322 5.59 -26.28 -19.73
CA GLN A 322 5.69 -27.35 -20.75
C GLN A 322 4.43 -27.44 -21.62
N GLN A 323 3.26 -27.30 -21.02
CA GLN A 323 1.99 -27.28 -21.76
C GLN A 323 1.88 -26.03 -22.65
N VAL A 324 2.28 -24.85 -22.16
CA VAL A 324 2.36 -23.61 -22.96
C VAL A 324 3.24 -23.82 -24.19
N SER A 325 4.44 -24.39 -24.04
CA SER A 325 5.33 -24.68 -25.16
C SER A 325 4.73 -25.67 -26.17
N MET A 326 4.06 -26.72 -25.67
CA MET A 326 3.39 -27.71 -26.51
C MET A 326 2.26 -27.09 -27.34
N PHE A 327 1.35 -26.34 -26.71
CA PHE A 327 0.24 -25.68 -27.41
C PHE A 327 0.71 -24.58 -28.36
N PHE A 328 1.77 -23.85 -28.00
CA PHE A 328 2.43 -22.92 -28.91
C PHE A 328 2.93 -23.65 -30.17
N ALA A 329 3.61 -24.78 -30.01
CA ALA A 329 4.10 -25.58 -31.14
C ALA A 329 2.96 -26.15 -32.01
N GLN A 330 1.85 -26.58 -31.41
CA GLN A 330 0.66 -27.03 -32.13
C GLN A 330 0.05 -25.90 -32.98
N VAL A 331 -0.14 -24.71 -32.38
CA VAL A 331 -0.65 -23.52 -33.09
C VAL A 331 0.31 -23.09 -34.21
N ALA A 332 1.62 -23.10 -33.96
CA ALA A 332 2.63 -22.74 -34.94
C ALA A 332 2.72 -23.76 -36.10
N SER A 333 2.38 -25.02 -35.84
CA SER A 333 2.35 -26.10 -36.83
C SER A 333 0.99 -26.26 -37.53
N ASP A 334 0.06 -25.33 -37.31
CA ASP A 334 -1.31 -25.35 -37.86
C ASP A 334 -2.12 -26.61 -37.47
N VAL A 335 -1.81 -27.20 -36.31
CA VAL A 335 -2.55 -28.33 -35.74
C VAL A 335 -3.62 -27.77 -34.79
N GLU A 336 -4.89 -27.89 -35.17
CA GLU A 336 -6.05 -27.38 -34.41
C GLU A 336 -5.87 -25.94 -33.87
N PRO A 337 -5.47 -24.97 -34.72
CA PRO A 337 -4.99 -23.65 -34.28
C PRO A 337 -6.04 -22.83 -33.53
N ALA A 338 -7.33 -23.08 -33.76
CA ALA A 338 -8.41 -22.39 -33.06
C ALA A 338 -8.52 -22.82 -31.59
N ALA A 339 -8.56 -24.13 -31.33
CA ALA A 339 -8.60 -24.68 -29.97
C ALA A 339 -7.27 -24.43 -29.23
N GLY A 340 -6.14 -24.64 -29.93
CA GLY A 340 -4.82 -24.42 -29.36
C GLY A 340 -4.57 -22.97 -28.90
N LYS A 341 -5.11 -21.96 -29.59
CA LYS A 341 -4.98 -20.55 -29.17
C LYS A 341 -5.74 -20.24 -27.88
N VAL A 342 -6.94 -20.80 -27.72
CA VAL A 342 -7.75 -20.62 -26.50
C VAL A 342 -7.03 -21.26 -25.32
N GLU A 343 -6.60 -22.51 -25.48
CA GLU A 343 -5.91 -23.25 -24.41
C GLU A 343 -4.58 -22.60 -24.05
N LEU A 344 -3.80 -22.17 -25.05
CA LEU A 344 -2.56 -21.43 -24.84
C LEU A 344 -2.78 -20.17 -24.01
N THR A 345 -3.84 -19.40 -24.30
CA THR A 345 -4.16 -18.17 -23.55
C THR A 345 -4.47 -18.46 -22.09
N VAL A 346 -5.25 -19.51 -21.82
CA VAL A 346 -5.59 -19.94 -20.46
C VAL A 346 -4.35 -20.41 -19.72
N LEU A 347 -3.52 -21.27 -20.33
CA LEU A 347 -2.31 -21.80 -19.72
C LEU A 347 -1.26 -20.71 -19.45
N MET A 348 -1.11 -19.74 -20.35
CA MET A 348 -0.23 -18.59 -20.12
C MET A 348 -0.69 -17.76 -18.92
N ALA A 349 -2.00 -17.52 -18.79
CA ALA A 349 -2.55 -16.81 -17.63
C ALA A 349 -2.33 -17.59 -16.33
N GLN A 350 -2.53 -18.91 -16.34
CA GLN A 350 -2.27 -19.77 -15.18
C GLN A 350 -0.79 -19.84 -14.81
N ALA A 351 0.11 -19.99 -15.78
CA ALA A 351 1.55 -20.02 -15.55
C ALA A 351 2.04 -18.69 -14.96
N SER A 352 1.57 -17.57 -15.51
CA SER A 352 1.84 -16.23 -15.00
C SER A 352 1.36 -16.07 -13.55
N GLN A 353 0.11 -16.44 -13.27
CA GLN A 353 -0.42 -16.37 -11.90
C GLN A 353 0.36 -17.26 -10.93
N MET A 354 0.74 -18.48 -11.34
CA MET A 354 1.51 -19.39 -10.50
C MET A 354 2.90 -18.85 -10.21
N LEU A 355 3.60 -18.29 -11.21
CA LEU A 355 4.90 -17.67 -10.99
C LEU A 355 4.80 -16.46 -10.07
N ARG A 356 3.75 -15.63 -10.22
CA ARG A 356 3.46 -14.53 -9.29
C ARG A 356 3.23 -15.04 -7.86
N ASN A 357 2.43 -16.10 -7.69
CA ASN A 357 2.19 -16.72 -6.38
C ASN A 357 3.45 -17.36 -5.79
N LEU A 358 4.42 -17.79 -6.60
CA LEU A 358 5.71 -18.28 -6.13
C LEU A 358 6.67 -17.16 -5.74
N ILE A 359 6.63 -16.02 -6.43
CA ILE A 359 7.42 -14.82 -6.09
C ILE A 359 6.91 -14.22 -4.77
N GLU A 360 5.61 -13.96 -4.67
CA GLU A 360 5.01 -13.28 -3.52
C GLU A 360 4.65 -14.23 -2.37
N GLY A 361 4.32 -15.49 -2.69
CA GLY A 361 3.55 -16.39 -1.84
C GLY A 361 2.05 -16.13 -1.93
N SER A 362 1.24 -17.07 -1.44
CA SER A 362 -0.21 -16.90 -1.29
C SER A 362 -0.70 -17.65 -0.05
N LYS A 363 -1.01 -16.91 1.02
CA LYS A 363 -1.63 -17.50 2.21
C LYS A 363 -3.01 -18.08 1.95
N ALA A 364 -3.78 -17.46 1.07
CA ALA A 364 -5.11 -17.94 0.69
C ALA A 364 -5.05 -19.32 0.00
N GLU A 365 -4.01 -19.56 -0.80
CA GLU A 365 -3.82 -20.82 -1.53
C GLU A 365 -2.82 -21.77 -0.83
N SER A 366 -2.36 -21.42 0.38
CA SER A 366 -1.32 -22.16 1.11
C SER A 366 -0.01 -22.34 0.30
N ILE A 367 0.34 -21.36 -0.53
CA ILE A 367 1.60 -21.29 -1.27
C ILE A 367 2.60 -20.50 -0.41
N PRO A 368 3.69 -21.12 0.06
CA PRO A 368 4.72 -20.39 0.81
C PRO A 368 5.40 -19.34 -0.07
N ALA A 369 5.82 -18.23 0.53
CA ALA A 369 6.69 -17.28 -0.17
C ALA A 369 8.15 -17.76 -0.16
N PRO A 370 9.02 -17.18 -1.01
CA PRO A 370 10.42 -17.56 -1.09
C PRO A 370 11.14 -17.49 0.28
N PRO A 371 11.91 -18.50 0.68
CA PRO A 371 12.62 -18.48 1.97
C PRO A 371 13.83 -17.54 2.02
N THR A 372 14.42 -17.23 0.86
CA THR A 372 15.70 -16.51 0.77
C THR A 372 15.67 -15.47 -0.34
N GLN A 373 16.50 -14.43 -0.18
CA GLN A 373 16.66 -13.37 -1.17
C GLN A 373 17.10 -13.91 -2.54
N GLU A 374 17.97 -14.92 -2.54
CA GLU A 374 18.48 -15.58 -3.74
C GLU A 374 17.34 -16.21 -4.57
N ILE A 375 16.38 -16.87 -3.91
CA ILE A 375 15.22 -17.48 -4.59
C ILE A 375 14.28 -16.40 -5.15
N VAL A 376 14.08 -15.29 -4.44
CA VAL A 376 13.30 -14.15 -4.98
C VAL A 376 13.91 -13.66 -6.28
N LEU A 377 15.23 -13.42 -6.29
CA LEU A 377 15.92 -12.90 -7.47
C LEU A 377 15.86 -13.87 -8.66
N GLN A 378 15.99 -15.17 -8.42
CA GLN A 378 15.88 -16.17 -9.50
C GLN A 378 14.47 -16.27 -10.07
N LEU A 379 13.43 -16.23 -9.24
CA LEU A 379 12.05 -16.21 -9.73
C LEU A 379 11.71 -14.94 -10.49
N GLN A 380 12.26 -13.80 -10.05
CA GLN A 380 12.12 -12.52 -10.78
C GLN A 380 12.87 -12.55 -12.10
N HIS A 381 14.08 -13.12 -12.12
CA HIS A 381 14.78 -13.35 -13.38
C HIS A 381 13.97 -14.25 -14.31
N ALA A 382 13.31 -15.30 -13.78
CA ALA A 382 12.39 -16.16 -14.53
C ALA A 382 11.18 -15.42 -15.11
N TRP A 383 10.75 -14.34 -14.45
CA TRP A 383 9.65 -13.50 -14.88
C TRP A 383 10.06 -12.50 -15.97
N GLU A 384 11.25 -11.91 -15.85
CA GLU A 384 11.79 -10.94 -16.79
C GLU A 384 12.29 -11.59 -18.08
N ASP A 385 12.96 -12.73 -17.96
CA ASP A 385 13.42 -13.49 -19.11
C ASP A 385 12.27 -14.33 -19.67
N ARG A 386 11.64 -13.81 -20.72
CA ARG A 386 10.61 -14.52 -21.48
C ARG A 386 11.14 -15.74 -22.25
N SER A 387 12.37 -16.20 -22.01
CA SER A 387 12.90 -17.49 -22.47
C SER A 387 12.96 -18.51 -21.32
N THR A 388 11.82 -19.17 -21.08
CA THR A 388 11.48 -20.01 -19.92
C THR A 388 12.29 -21.31 -19.73
N GLN A 389 13.39 -21.55 -20.43
CA GLN A 389 14.03 -22.86 -20.47
C GLN A 389 15.31 -22.99 -19.62
N GLU A 390 16.17 -21.97 -19.58
CA GLU A 390 17.44 -22.03 -18.80
C GLU A 390 17.21 -21.77 -17.30
N LEU A 391 16.22 -20.94 -16.97
CA LEU A 391 15.87 -20.54 -15.60
C LEU A 391 15.32 -21.65 -14.70
N VAL A 392 14.57 -22.59 -15.28
CA VAL A 392 14.01 -23.72 -14.52
C VAL A 392 15.13 -24.66 -14.07
N GLU A 393 16.16 -24.85 -14.90
CA GLU A 393 17.31 -25.70 -14.56
C GLU A 393 18.19 -25.10 -13.46
N ASP A 394 18.33 -23.77 -13.43
CA ASP A 394 19.14 -23.08 -12.42
C ASP A 394 18.42 -22.97 -11.07
N LEU A 395 17.10 -22.73 -11.06
CA LEU A 395 16.28 -22.79 -9.84
C LEU A 395 16.34 -24.17 -9.16
N GLU A 396 16.31 -25.26 -9.94
CA GLU A 396 16.40 -26.63 -9.44
C GLU A 396 17.74 -26.88 -8.71
N ARG A 397 18.87 -26.47 -9.30
CA ARG A 397 20.21 -26.65 -8.70
C ARG A 397 20.36 -25.91 -7.36
N LEU A 398 19.76 -24.72 -7.24
CA LEU A 398 19.91 -23.88 -6.05
C LEU A 398 19.00 -24.34 -4.90
N LEU A 399 17.80 -24.82 -5.21
CA LEU A 399 16.93 -25.47 -4.24
C LEU A 399 17.50 -26.81 -3.72
N GLU A 400 18.11 -27.63 -4.58
CA GLU A 400 18.79 -28.85 -4.15
C GLU A 400 19.97 -28.56 -3.20
N ALA A 401 20.75 -27.51 -3.50
CA ALA A 401 21.86 -27.09 -2.67
C ALA A 401 21.40 -26.59 -1.28
N GLU A 402 20.31 -25.83 -1.20
CA GLU A 402 19.78 -25.33 0.07
C GLU A 402 19.09 -26.42 0.90
N THR A 403 18.43 -27.38 0.24
CA THR A 403 17.83 -28.56 0.90
C THR A 403 18.91 -29.44 1.51
N ALA A 404 20.03 -29.65 0.82
CA ALA A 404 21.19 -30.38 1.34
C ALA A 404 21.86 -29.66 2.53
N ARG A 405 21.89 -28.32 2.52
CA ARG A 405 22.40 -27.52 3.65
C ARG A 405 21.47 -27.60 4.87
N ALA A 406 20.15 -27.54 4.66
CA ALA A 406 19.16 -27.67 5.74
C ALA A 406 19.16 -29.07 6.39
N GLY A 407 19.46 -30.13 5.62
CA GLY A 407 19.58 -31.49 6.14
C GLY A 407 20.87 -31.77 6.92
N SER A 408 21.93 -30.99 6.72
CA SER A 408 23.22 -31.18 7.41
C SER A 408 23.31 -30.45 8.76
N SER A 409 22.54 -29.38 8.97
CA SER A 409 22.46 -28.67 10.26
C SER A 409 21.71 -29.45 11.34
N THR A 410 20.88 -30.42 10.96
CA THR A 410 20.17 -31.33 11.88
C THR A 410 21.05 -32.48 12.38
N GLN A 411 22.18 -32.77 11.72
CA GLN A 411 23.13 -33.82 12.12
C GLN A 411 24.25 -33.33 13.05
N THR A 412 24.38 -32.02 13.27
CA THR A 412 25.41 -31.43 14.15
C THR A 412 24.90 -31.01 15.53
N ALA A 413 23.63 -31.27 15.82
CA ALA A 413 22.98 -30.99 17.12
C ALA A 413 22.47 -32.26 17.84
N ALA A 414 23.08 -33.43 17.57
CA ALA A 414 22.83 -34.70 18.26
C ALA A 414 24.08 -35.18 19.01
#